data_AF-A0A8J4DW46-F1
#
_entry.id   AF-A0A8J4DW46-F1
#
_cell.length_a   1.000
_cell.length_b   1.000
_cell.length_c   1.000
_cell.angle_alpha   90.00
_cell.angle_beta   90.00
_cell.angle_gamma   90.00
#
_symmetry.space_group_name_H-M   'P 1'
#
loop_
_entity.id
_entity.type
_entity.pdbx_description
1 polymer ?
#
loop_
_entity_poly.entity_id
_entity_poly.type
_entity_poly.pdbx_seq_one_letter_code
_entity_poly.pdbx_strand_id
1 'polypeptide(L)'
;MKVLKKIAIGVALAAGLGLVLAGPTQAVAKQESWVPAGVETGVTVVEAVDDSAAPAGETPEGEEETAVAPFAAAKVNYGGTIKRADVIKRAKDWYKRNVPYSQSKYAWDINKGKKYRTDCSGFVSMTWALTSSRTTRTLHQVSTKIAWKNLKPGDMVLRKGKHVQLFEKWANSGKTSFWIYEEGSTASDMNHRKVSVSSAKNSGYVPYKYKKIK
;
A
#
# COMPACT_ATOMS: atom_id res chain seq x y z
N MET A 1 -28.38 -29.61 51.31
CA MET A 1 -29.47 -28.67 51.66
C MET A 1 -28.93 -27.26 51.37
N LYS A 2 -29.38 -26.55 50.31
CA LYS A 2 -30.43 -25.49 50.33
C LYS A 2 -30.38 -24.70 51.67
N VAL A 3 -30.25 -23.36 51.73
CA VAL A 3 -31.01 -22.33 50.99
C VAL A 3 -30.29 -20.95 51.01
N LEU A 4 -30.59 -20.11 50.01
CA LEU A 4 -30.30 -18.67 49.86
C LEU A 4 -30.97 -17.81 50.99
N LYS A 5 -30.78 -16.48 51.21
CA LYS A 5 -30.80 -15.31 50.28
C LYS A 5 -30.73 -13.95 51.04
N LYS A 6 -30.38 -12.86 50.31
CA LYS A 6 -30.64 -11.38 50.48
C LYS A 6 -29.52 -10.54 51.16
N ILE A 7 -28.79 -9.62 50.49
CA ILE A 7 -29.05 -8.30 49.81
C ILE A 7 -29.16 -7.09 50.77
N ALA A 8 -28.24 -6.11 50.66
CA ALA A 8 -28.42 -4.63 50.62
C ALA A 8 -27.02 -3.95 50.59
N ILE A 9 -26.59 -3.29 49.50
CA ILE A 9 -26.70 -1.86 49.15
C ILE A 9 -26.00 -0.91 50.15
N GLY A 10 -24.90 -0.31 49.69
CA GLY A 10 -24.25 0.85 50.30
C GLY A 10 -23.42 1.58 49.25
N VAL A 11 -24.04 2.56 48.58
CA VAL A 11 -23.41 3.51 47.67
C VAL A 11 -22.71 4.57 48.52
N ALA A 12 -21.39 4.75 48.33
CA ALA A 12 -20.66 5.89 48.88
C ALA A 12 -20.20 6.78 47.72
N LEU A 13 -20.80 7.96 47.62
CA LEU A 13 -20.29 9.08 46.83
C LEU A 13 -19.00 9.60 47.49
N ALA A 14 -17.92 9.72 46.72
CA ALA A 14 -16.79 10.57 47.05
C ALA A 14 -16.65 11.63 45.96
N ALA A 15 -16.98 12.87 46.31
CA ALA A 15 -16.68 14.05 45.52
C ALA A 15 -15.20 14.40 45.73
N GLY A 16 -14.40 14.32 44.67
CA GLY A 16 -13.00 14.74 44.65
C GLY A 16 -12.81 15.84 43.61
N LEU A 17 -12.36 17.01 44.06
CA LEU A 17 -11.99 18.17 43.25
C LEU A 17 -10.89 17.80 42.24
N GLY A 18 -11.08 18.15 40.98
CA GLY A 18 -10.06 18.13 39.93
C GLY A 18 -10.09 19.43 39.14
N LEU A 19 -9.21 20.35 39.50
CA LEU A 19 -8.93 21.61 38.84
C LEU A 19 -8.50 21.35 37.38
N VAL A 20 -9.31 21.79 36.40
CA VAL A 20 -8.95 21.73 34.97
C VAL A 20 -8.19 23.01 34.61
N LEU A 21 -6.89 22.91 34.43
CA LEU A 21 -6.09 23.94 33.76
C LEU A 21 -6.34 23.82 32.25
N ALA A 22 -7.09 24.78 31.70
CA ALA A 22 -7.26 24.96 30.26
C ALA A 22 -5.93 25.36 29.62
N GLY A 23 -5.33 24.43 28.85
CA GLY A 23 -4.24 24.75 27.94
C GLY A 23 -4.77 25.38 26.64
N PRO A 24 -4.03 26.30 26.01
CA PRO A 24 -4.51 27.04 24.86
C PRO A 24 -4.75 26.15 23.63
N THR A 25 -5.92 26.33 23.03
CA THR A 25 -6.29 25.84 21.71
C THR A 25 -5.31 26.35 20.66
N GLN A 26 -4.54 25.45 20.04
CA GLN A 26 -3.79 25.78 18.83
C GLN A 26 -4.72 25.66 17.62
N ALA A 27 -4.95 26.80 16.97
CA ALA A 27 -5.67 26.91 15.72
C ALA A 27 -4.95 26.15 14.59
N VAL A 28 -5.71 25.35 13.84
CA VAL A 28 -5.28 24.79 12.56
C VAL A 28 -5.34 25.91 11.51
N ALA A 29 -4.18 26.43 11.12
CA ALA A 29 -4.06 27.29 9.96
C ALA A 29 -4.12 26.45 8.67
N LYS A 30 -5.07 26.80 7.79
CA LYS A 30 -5.13 26.35 6.40
C LYS A 30 -3.86 26.79 5.68
N GLN A 31 -3.16 25.85 5.04
CA GLN A 31 -2.07 26.19 4.13
C GLN A 31 -2.65 26.47 2.74
N GLU A 32 -2.48 27.70 2.28
CA GLU A 32 -2.91 28.17 0.97
C GLU A 32 -1.99 27.67 -0.15
N SER A 33 -2.61 27.49 -1.31
CA SER A 33 -2.05 27.09 -2.59
C SER A 33 -1.16 28.18 -3.19
N TRP A 34 0.11 27.85 -3.45
CA TRP A 34 1.00 28.65 -4.27
C TRP A 34 1.03 28.11 -5.71
N VAL A 35 0.77 28.99 -6.68
CA VAL A 35 1.07 28.82 -8.11
C VAL A 35 2.09 29.89 -8.51
N PRO A 36 3.17 29.58 -9.24
CA PRO A 36 3.85 30.58 -10.04
C PRO A 36 3.47 30.46 -11.51
N ALA A 37 3.11 31.60 -12.10
CA ALA A 37 2.94 31.82 -13.53
C ALA A 37 4.25 32.29 -14.18
N GLY A 38 4.37 32.05 -15.49
CA GLY A 38 5.16 32.86 -16.40
C GLY A 38 6.34 32.18 -17.10
N VAL A 39 6.17 31.86 -18.38
CA VAL A 39 7.12 32.31 -19.39
C VAL A 39 6.36 32.60 -20.69
N GLU A 40 6.52 33.82 -21.17
CA GLU A 40 6.03 34.30 -22.46
C GLU A 40 7.10 34.06 -23.54
N THR A 41 6.68 33.80 -24.78
CA THR A 41 7.37 34.29 -25.98
C THR A 41 6.33 34.55 -27.07
N GLY A 42 6.38 35.75 -27.67
CA GLY A 42 5.39 36.26 -28.61
C GLY A 42 5.60 35.90 -30.09
N VAL A 43 4.51 36.12 -30.85
CA VAL A 43 4.36 36.83 -32.15
C VAL A 43 5.42 36.53 -33.23
N THR A 44 5.08 36.01 -34.42
CA THR A 44 4.54 36.80 -35.56
C THR A 44 3.59 36.05 -36.48
N VAL A 45 2.58 36.80 -36.94
CA VAL A 45 1.61 36.54 -38.01
C VAL A 45 2.24 36.74 -39.39
N VAL A 46 1.85 35.93 -40.38
CA VAL A 46 1.74 36.34 -41.80
C VAL A 46 0.43 35.79 -42.39
N GLU A 47 -0.37 36.70 -42.98
CA GLU A 47 -1.62 36.47 -43.72
C GLU A 47 -1.34 35.87 -45.12
N ALA A 48 -2.02 34.80 -45.52
CA ALA A 48 -3.23 34.71 -46.37
C ALA A 48 -3.01 34.89 -47.89
N VAL A 49 -3.36 33.86 -48.69
CA VAL A 49 -4.20 34.01 -49.91
C VAL A 49 -5.05 32.74 -50.13
N ASP A 50 -6.27 32.98 -50.57
CA ASP A 50 -7.41 32.11 -50.88
C ASP A 50 -7.25 31.41 -52.24
N ASP A 51 -7.69 30.15 -52.39
CA ASP A 51 -8.52 29.72 -53.54
C ASP A 51 -9.12 28.29 -53.38
N SER A 52 -10.45 28.27 -53.35
CA SER A 52 -11.43 27.23 -53.72
C SER A 52 -10.98 25.83 -54.15
N ALA A 53 -11.52 24.80 -53.46
CA ALA A 53 -12.50 23.83 -53.99
C ALA A 53 -12.54 22.53 -53.16
N ALA A 54 -13.71 22.21 -52.59
CA ALA A 54 -14.05 20.87 -52.11
C ALA A 54 -14.56 20.00 -53.30
N PRO A 55 -14.46 18.66 -53.25
CA PRO A 55 -15.39 17.90 -52.41
C PRO A 55 -14.81 16.67 -51.68
N ALA A 56 -15.46 16.36 -50.55
CA ALA A 56 -15.73 15.05 -49.96
C ALA A 56 -14.66 13.95 -50.00
N GLY A 57 -14.13 13.62 -48.81
CA GLY A 57 -13.39 12.38 -48.54
C GLY A 57 -13.23 12.16 -47.03
N GLU A 58 -14.19 11.46 -46.44
CA GLU A 58 -14.10 10.49 -45.34
C GLU A 58 -13.07 10.72 -44.20
N THR A 59 -13.58 10.97 -42.98
CA THR A 59 -12.93 10.71 -41.69
C THR A 59 -12.62 9.20 -41.51
N PRO A 60 -11.59 8.79 -40.75
CA PRO A 60 -11.62 8.91 -39.26
C PRO A 60 -10.25 9.28 -38.65
N GLU A 61 -10.15 10.21 -37.70
CA GLU A 61 -10.30 10.01 -36.24
C GLU A 61 -9.86 8.64 -35.71
N GLY A 62 -8.72 8.59 -35.01
CA GLY A 62 -8.24 7.37 -34.37
C GLY A 62 -6.81 7.45 -33.87
N GLU A 63 -6.54 8.37 -32.94
CA GLU A 63 -5.37 8.22 -32.07
C GLU A 63 -5.63 6.99 -31.17
N GLU A 64 -5.08 5.84 -31.56
CA GLU A 64 -5.08 4.65 -30.72
C GLU A 64 -4.24 4.92 -29.46
N GLU A 65 -4.93 5.33 -28.40
CA GLU A 65 -4.53 5.06 -27.02
C GLU A 65 -4.25 3.56 -26.92
N THR A 66 -2.97 3.20 -26.85
CA THR A 66 -2.53 1.82 -26.68
C THR A 66 -3.02 1.28 -25.34
N ALA A 67 -4.22 0.72 -25.37
CA ALA A 67 -4.81 -0.04 -24.30
C ALA A 67 -3.82 -1.14 -23.89
N VAL A 68 -3.25 -0.99 -22.70
CA VAL A 68 -2.41 -2.02 -22.08
C VAL A 68 -3.20 -3.32 -22.03
N ALA A 69 -2.80 -4.27 -22.88
CA ALA A 69 -3.46 -5.55 -23.02
C ALA A 69 -3.73 -6.21 -21.65
N PRO A 70 -4.92 -6.80 -21.44
CA PRO A 70 -5.18 -7.59 -20.25
C PRO A 70 -4.08 -8.65 -20.17
N PHE A 71 -3.48 -8.79 -18.98
CA PHE A 71 -2.45 -9.79 -18.72
C PHE A 71 -2.99 -11.13 -19.21
N ALA A 72 -2.47 -11.63 -20.34
CA ALA A 72 -2.84 -12.94 -20.86
C ALA A 72 -2.77 -13.89 -19.67
N ALA A 73 -3.91 -14.50 -19.35
CA ALA A 73 -4.15 -15.20 -18.11
C ALA A 73 -3.34 -16.50 -18.03
N ALA A 74 -2.02 -16.37 -17.94
CA ALA A 74 -1.18 -17.46 -17.48
C ALA A 74 -1.69 -17.82 -16.08
N LYS A 75 -2.20 -19.05 -15.95
CA LYS A 75 -2.71 -19.60 -14.71
C LYS A 75 -1.66 -19.39 -13.61
N VAL A 76 -1.97 -18.54 -12.64
CA VAL A 76 -1.05 -18.28 -11.52
C VAL A 76 -0.85 -19.58 -10.75
N ASN A 77 0.40 -20.01 -10.64
CA ASN A 77 0.77 -21.15 -9.82
C ASN A 77 0.89 -20.73 -8.35
N TYR A 78 -0.21 -20.84 -7.60
CA TYR A 78 -0.23 -20.49 -6.18
C TYR A 78 0.70 -21.39 -5.36
N GLY A 79 1.59 -20.80 -4.57
CA GLY A 79 2.66 -21.48 -3.83
C GLY A 79 3.81 -21.96 -4.72
N GLY A 80 3.78 -21.63 -6.01
CA GLY A 80 4.83 -21.91 -6.97
C GLY A 80 5.95 -20.87 -6.95
N THR A 81 6.80 -20.96 -7.96
CA THR A 81 7.78 -19.94 -8.27
C THR A 81 7.12 -18.70 -8.87
N ILE A 82 7.67 -17.54 -8.54
CA ILE A 82 7.12 -16.23 -8.95
C ILE A 82 8.27 -15.27 -9.28
N LYS A 83 8.12 -14.43 -10.32
CA LYS A 83 9.12 -13.41 -10.65
C LYS A 83 8.94 -12.18 -9.75
N ARG A 84 10.02 -11.46 -9.43
CA ARG A 84 9.93 -10.18 -8.69
C ARG A 84 8.98 -9.17 -9.33
N ALA A 85 9.00 -9.07 -10.66
CA ALA A 85 8.12 -8.17 -11.40
C ALA A 85 6.63 -8.49 -11.15
N ASP A 86 6.27 -9.78 -11.08
CA ASP A 86 4.89 -10.20 -10.81
C ASP A 86 4.47 -9.90 -9.37
N VAL A 87 5.41 -10.01 -8.41
CA VAL A 87 5.16 -9.62 -7.01
C VAL A 87 4.85 -8.13 -6.91
N ILE A 88 5.67 -7.28 -7.54
CA ILE A 88 5.46 -5.83 -7.54
C ILE A 88 4.20 -5.44 -8.32
N LYS A 89 3.90 -6.12 -9.43
CA LYS A 89 2.66 -5.90 -10.17
C LYS A 89 1.43 -6.17 -9.31
N ARG A 90 1.40 -7.29 -8.58
CA ARG A 90 0.34 -7.61 -7.62
C ARG A 90 0.23 -6.56 -6.50
N ALA A 91 1.36 -6.10 -5.98
CA ALA A 91 1.39 -5.05 -4.96
C ALA A 91 0.73 -3.75 -5.46
N LYS A 92 1.09 -3.32 -6.68
CA LYS A 92 0.56 -2.12 -7.32
C LYS A 92 -0.94 -2.22 -7.62
N ASP A 93 -1.41 -3.37 -8.09
CA ASP A 93 -2.85 -3.60 -8.30
C ASP A 93 -3.64 -3.48 -7.00
N TRP A 94 -3.20 -4.16 -5.94
CA TRP A 94 -3.85 -4.13 -4.63
C TRP A 94 -3.85 -2.72 -4.03
N TYR A 95 -2.73 -2.01 -4.17
CA TYR A 95 -2.61 -0.60 -3.76
C TYR A 95 -3.55 0.30 -4.57
N LYS A 96 -3.60 0.17 -5.91
CA LYS A 96 -4.46 0.99 -6.78
C LYS A 96 -5.95 0.81 -6.46
N ARG A 97 -6.35 -0.40 -6.06
CA ARG A 97 -7.72 -0.69 -5.60
C ARG A 97 -8.02 -0.18 -4.19
N ASN A 98 -7.01 0.36 -3.49
CA ASN A 98 -7.08 0.79 -2.10
C ASN A 98 -7.87 -0.18 -1.22
N VAL A 99 -7.46 -1.45 -1.21
CA VAL A 99 -8.19 -2.51 -0.50
C VAL A 99 -8.28 -2.14 0.99
N PRO A 100 -9.50 -2.12 1.58
CA PRO A 100 -9.65 -1.72 2.99
C PRO A 100 -9.11 -2.76 3.97
N TYR A 101 -8.42 -2.26 4.99
CA TYR A 101 -7.84 -3.12 6.01
C TYR A 101 -8.92 -3.82 6.84
N SER A 102 -8.79 -5.12 6.99
CA SER A 102 -9.60 -5.95 7.88
C SER A 102 -8.89 -7.25 8.26
N GLN A 103 -8.94 -7.58 9.55
CA GLN A 103 -8.48 -8.87 10.07
C GLN A 103 -9.44 -10.04 9.77
N SER A 104 -10.59 -9.79 9.12
CA SER A 104 -11.59 -10.84 8.84
C SER A 104 -12.09 -10.86 7.40
N LYS A 105 -11.94 -9.78 6.63
CA LYS A 105 -12.36 -9.72 5.22
C LYS A 105 -11.28 -10.24 4.28
N TYR A 106 -11.72 -10.56 3.07
CA TYR A 106 -10.89 -11.12 2.02
C TYR A 106 -11.15 -10.41 0.69
N ALA A 107 -10.10 -10.16 -0.09
CA ALA A 107 -10.20 -9.60 -1.43
C ALA A 107 -9.54 -10.52 -2.46
N TRP A 108 -9.99 -10.42 -3.71
CA TRP A 108 -9.47 -11.18 -4.84
C TRP A 108 -8.05 -10.71 -5.22
N ASP A 109 -7.19 -11.68 -5.54
CA ASP A 109 -5.96 -11.46 -6.31
C ASP A 109 -6.28 -10.85 -7.68
N ILE A 110 -5.29 -10.26 -8.34
CA ILE A 110 -5.43 -9.55 -9.63
C ILE A 110 -6.10 -10.40 -10.73
N ASN A 111 -5.87 -11.71 -10.70
CA ASN A 111 -6.41 -12.68 -11.64
C ASN A 111 -7.73 -13.33 -11.17
N LYS A 112 -8.25 -12.93 -10.00
CA LYS A 112 -9.43 -13.52 -9.33
C LYS A 112 -9.36 -15.03 -9.08
N GLY A 113 -8.16 -15.63 -9.05
CA GLY A 113 -7.99 -17.08 -8.81
C GLY A 113 -8.02 -17.49 -7.34
N LYS A 114 -7.73 -16.56 -6.43
CA LYS A 114 -7.73 -16.79 -4.98
C LYS A 114 -8.05 -15.50 -4.23
N LYS A 115 -8.67 -15.63 -3.06
CA LYS A 115 -8.82 -14.52 -2.12
C LYS A 115 -7.79 -14.58 -1.00
N TYR A 116 -7.40 -13.42 -0.50
CA TYR A 116 -6.51 -13.26 0.64
C TYR A 116 -7.09 -12.30 1.65
N ARG A 117 -6.78 -12.52 2.93
CA ARG A 117 -7.15 -11.63 4.02
C ARG A 117 -6.62 -10.22 3.76
N THR A 118 -7.42 -9.20 4.01
CA THR A 118 -7.08 -7.79 3.75
C THR A 118 -6.34 -7.18 4.94
N ASP A 119 -5.21 -7.80 5.31
CA ASP A 119 -4.32 -7.29 6.36
C ASP A 119 -2.86 -7.29 5.92
N CYS A 120 -1.98 -6.72 6.74
CA CYS A 120 -0.55 -6.59 6.41
C CYS A 120 0.09 -7.90 5.91
N SER A 121 -0.20 -9.02 6.57
CA SER A 121 0.35 -10.32 6.22
C SER A 121 -0.38 -11.04 5.08
N GLY A 122 -1.67 -10.78 4.92
CA GLY A 122 -2.49 -11.24 3.81
C GLY A 122 -2.11 -10.56 2.52
N PHE A 123 -1.83 -9.25 2.56
CA PHE A 123 -1.24 -8.48 1.47
C PHE A 123 0.08 -9.11 0.97
N VAL A 124 1.06 -9.34 1.85
CA VAL A 124 2.33 -9.97 1.43
C VAL A 124 2.12 -11.42 0.95
N SER A 125 1.18 -12.15 1.56
CA SER A 125 0.83 -13.50 1.09
C SER A 125 0.25 -13.48 -0.33
N MET A 126 -0.55 -12.46 -0.64
CA MET A 126 -1.12 -12.23 -1.96
C MET A 126 -0.05 -11.87 -2.98
N THR A 127 0.85 -10.93 -2.66
CA THR A 127 1.89 -10.51 -3.63
C THR A 127 2.82 -11.65 -4.00
N TRP A 128 3.10 -12.58 -3.07
CA TRP A 128 3.85 -13.81 -3.33
C TRP A 128 3.03 -14.96 -3.92
N ALA A 129 1.74 -14.74 -4.16
CA ALA A 129 0.79 -15.74 -4.64
C ALA A 129 0.84 -17.03 -3.81
N LEU A 130 0.83 -16.94 -2.47
CA LEU A 130 0.86 -18.12 -1.60
C LEU A 130 -0.44 -18.94 -1.70
N THR A 131 -0.41 -20.20 -1.27
CA THR A 131 -1.62 -21.03 -1.25
C THR A 131 -2.68 -20.55 -0.24
N SER A 132 -2.26 -19.80 0.78
CA SER A 132 -3.13 -19.24 1.82
C SER A 132 -2.54 -17.97 2.45
N SER A 133 -3.39 -17.17 3.10
CA SER A 133 -2.96 -16.01 3.90
C SER A 133 -2.21 -16.47 5.15
N ARG A 134 -0.90 -16.22 5.17
CA ARG A 134 -0.05 -16.41 6.35
C ARG A 134 -0.27 -15.26 7.35
N THR A 135 0.32 -15.40 8.53
CA THR A 135 0.38 -14.36 9.56
C THR A 135 1.81 -13.82 9.69
N THR A 136 1.97 -12.69 10.38
CA THR A 136 3.29 -12.16 10.77
C THR A 136 4.09 -13.11 11.67
N ARG A 137 3.46 -14.17 12.22
CA ARG A 137 4.14 -15.23 12.97
C ARG A 137 4.65 -16.35 12.06
N THR A 138 4.08 -16.55 10.87
CA THR A 138 4.37 -17.70 10.00
C THR A 138 5.06 -17.34 8.67
N LEU A 139 5.08 -16.07 8.27
CA LEU A 139 5.71 -15.64 7.00
C LEU A 139 7.22 -15.98 6.90
N HIS A 140 7.92 -15.98 8.02
CA HIS A 140 9.33 -16.39 8.09
C HIS A 140 9.57 -17.87 7.69
N GLN A 141 8.56 -18.73 7.76
CA GLN A 141 8.70 -20.16 7.45
C GLN A 141 8.80 -20.43 5.94
N VAL A 142 8.25 -19.54 5.11
CA VAL A 142 8.31 -19.62 3.63
C VAL A 142 9.34 -18.68 3.01
N SER A 143 10.09 -17.98 3.85
CA SER A 143 11.11 -17.03 3.41
C SER A 143 12.45 -17.34 4.07
N THR A 144 13.50 -16.73 3.56
CA THR A 144 14.86 -16.84 4.09
C THR A 144 15.28 -15.46 4.55
N LYS A 145 15.81 -15.35 5.77
CA LYS A 145 16.35 -14.10 6.30
C LYS A 145 17.50 -13.64 5.40
N ILE A 146 17.54 -12.34 5.06
CA ILE A 146 18.61 -11.74 4.26
C ILE A 146 19.20 -10.52 4.96
N ALA A 147 20.40 -10.12 4.54
CA ALA A 147 20.98 -8.86 4.98
C ALA A 147 20.24 -7.66 4.37
N TRP A 148 20.15 -6.55 5.10
CA TRP A 148 19.53 -5.30 4.62
C TRP A 148 20.05 -4.88 3.25
N LYS A 149 21.37 -4.90 3.03
CA LYS A 149 22.01 -4.52 1.75
C LYS A 149 21.56 -5.37 0.55
N ASN A 150 21.01 -6.56 0.79
CA ASN A 150 20.58 -7.52 -0.21
C ASN A 150 19.09 -7.43 -0.54
N LEU A 151 18.34 -6.51 0.07
CA LEU A 151 16.94 -6.27 -0.29
C LEU A 151 16.81 -5.95 -1.78
N LYS A 152 15.86 -6.63 -2.40
CA LYS A 152 15.45 -6.47 -3.80
C LYS A 152 13.92 -6.32 -3.86
N PRO A 153 13.38 -5.77 -4.96
CA PRO A 153 11.93 -5.64 -5.15
C PRO A 153 11.18 -6.95 -4.87
N GLY A 154 10.13 -6.89 -4.06
CA GLY A 154 9.30 -8.03 -3.69
C GLY A 154 9.80 -8.81 -2.46
N ASP A 155 10.93 -8.45 -1.88
CA ASP A 155 11.31 -8.92 -0.53
C ASP A 155 10.41 -8.26 0.52
N MET A 156 10.37 -8.80 1.74
CA MET A 156 9.63 -8.19 2.85
C MET A 156 10.58 -7.75 3.97
N VAL A 157 10.14 -6.77 4.75
CA VAL A 157 10.67 -6.53 6.10
C VAL A 157 9.61 -6.92 7.12
N LEU A 158 9.97 -7.80 8.06
CA LEU A 158 9.05 -8.42 9.00
C LEU A 158 9.41 -8.06 10.44
N ARG A 159 8.46 -7.46 11.16
CA ARG A 159 8.46 -7.37 12.62
C ARG A 159 7.57 -8.51 13.14
N LYS A 160 8.20 -9.64 13.45
CA LYS A 160 7.51 -10.91 13.71
C LYS A 160 6.42 -10.75 14.78
N GLY A 161 5.22 -11.23 14.46
CA GLY A 161 4.04 -11.15 15.34
C GLY A 161 3.41 -9.74 15.48
N LYS A 162 3.89 -8.74 14.74
CA LYS A 162 3.39 -7.36 14.82
C LYS A 162 3.00 -6.81 13.45
N HIS A 163 3.94 -6.72 12.51
CA HIS A 163 3.67 -6.09 11.21
C HIS A 163 4.64 -6.56 10.11
N VAL A 164 4.26 -6.35 8.85
CA VAL A 164 5.10 -6.68 7.69
C VAL A 164 4.89 -5.64 6.59
N GLN A 165 5.96 -5.35 5.86
CA GLN A 165 5.96 -4.41 4.73
C GLN A 165 6.66 -5.06 3.54
N LEU A 166 6.20 -4.77 2.32
CA LEU A 166 6.83 -5.23 1.09
C LEU A 166 7.80 -4.17 0.59
N PHE A 167 9.05 -4.53 0.38
CA PHE A 167 10.07 -3.67 -0.20
C PHE A 167 9.82 -3.50 -1.71
N GLU A 168 9.65 -2.26 -2.17
CA GLU A 168 9.61 -1.94 -3.60
C GLU A 168 11.03 -1.70 -4.12
N LYS A 169 11.71 -0.65 -3.63
CA LYS A 169 13.03 -0.23 -4.12
C LYS A 169 13.78 0.63 -3.10
N TRP A 170 15.09 0.75 -3.29
CA TRP A 170 15.88 1.74 -2.58
C TRP A 170 15.49 3.15 -3.01
N ALA A 171 15.42 4.07 -2.06
CA ALA A 171 15.09 5.48 -2.30
C ALA A 171 16.33 6.34 -2.60
N ASN A 172 17.53 5.81 -2.35
CA ASN A 172 18.81 6.45 -2.60
C ASN A 172 19.91 5.39 -2.83
N SER A 173 21.02 5.81 -3.45
CA SER A 173 22.19 4.97 -3.75
C SER A 173 22.86 4.44 -2.48
N GLY A 174 22.86 5.23 -1.40
CA GLY A 174 23.40 4.86 -0.09
C GLY A 174 22.62 3.76 0.65
N LYS A 175 21.46 3.32 0.11
CA LYS A 175 20.59 2.31 0.72
C LYS A 175 20.20 2.62 2.18
N THR A 176 20.00 3.90 2.49
CA THR A 176 19.63 4.37 3.84
C THR A 176 18.11 4.52 4.02
N SER A 177 17.38 4.61 2.91
CA SER A 177 15.91 4.68 2.88
C SER A 177 15.36 3.87 1.70
N PHE A 178 14.14 3.38 1.83
CA PHE A 178 13.49 2.53 0.83
C PHE A 178 11.99 2.83 0.73
N TRP A 179 11.40 2.50 -0.42
CA TRP A 179 9.96 2.57 -0.67
C TRP A 179 9.31 1.24 -0.33
N ILE A 180 8.14 1.29 0.30
CA ILE A 180 7.35 0.11 0.67
C ILE A 180 5.92 0.22 0.18
N TYR A 181 5.31 -0.95 -0.03
CA TYR A 181 3.87 -1.12 0.03
C TYR A 181 3.49 -1.85 1.33
N GLU A 182 2.41 -1.42 1.97
CA GLU A 182 1.82 -2.13 3.12
C GLU A 182 0.30 -1.92 3.18
N GLU A 183 -0.40 -2.92 3.69
CA GLU A 183 -1.76 -2.76 4.20
C GLU A 183 -1.64 -2.46 5.70
N GLY A 184 -1.67 -1.17 6.05
CA GLY A 184 -1.16 -0.66 7.33
C GLY A 184 -2.10 -0.89 8.50
N SER A 185 -3.33 -0.37 8.40
CA SER A 185 -4.33 -0.38 9.48
C SER A 185 -5.69 0.08 8.94
N THR A 186 -6.75 -0.01 9.74
CA THR A 186 -8.07 0.55 9.41
C THR A 186 -8.09 2.08 9.24
N ALA A 187 -7.06 2.78 9.71
CA ALA A 187 -6.96 4.23 9.56
C ALA A 187 -6.31 4.65 8.23
N SER A 188 -5.55 3.75 7.59
CA SER A 188 -4.70 4.09 6.45
C SER A 188 -4.87 3.16 5.25
N ASP A 189 -5.57 2.04 5.42
CA ASP A 189 -5.70 0.97 4.43
C ASP A 189 -4.36 0.65 3.75
N MET A 190 -4.26 0.88 2.44
CA MET A 190 -3.05 0.70 1.67
C MET A 190 -2.16 1.94 1.68
N ASN A 191 -0.88 1.76 2.00
CA ASN A 191 0.13 2.81 1.95
C ASN A 191 1.24 2.49 0.96
N HIS A 192 1.74 3.53 0.30
CA HIS A 192 2.99 3.52 -0.45
C HIS A 192 3.86 4.68 0.03
N ARG A 193 4.91 4.38 0.79
CA ARG A 193 5.69 5.43 1.48
C ARG A 193 7.16 5.09 1.61
N LYS A 194 7.95 6.12 1.92
CA LYS A 194 9.38 6.00 2.21
C LYS A 194 9.60 5.67 3.67
N VAL A 195 10.55 4.77 3.95
CA VAL A 195 10.95 4.35 5.29
C VAL A 195 12.48 4.40 5.39
N SER A 196 13.01 4.84 6.53
CA SER A 196 14.46 4.78 6.78
C SER A 196 14.86 3.39 7.31
N VAL A 197 16.04 2.92 6.91
CA VAL A 197 16.61 1.66 7.39
C VAL A 197 16.86 1.69 8.90
N SER A 198 17.34 2.83 9.42
CA SER A 198 17.57 3.01 10.86
C SER A 198 16.27 2.87 11.66
N SER A 199 15.21 3.57 11.26
CA SER A 199 13.90 3.50 11.93
C SER A 199 13.32 2.08 11.88
N ALA A 200 13.40 1.41 10.74
CA ALA A 200 12.94 0.04 10.60
C ALA A 200 13.72 -0.94 11.50
N LYS A 201 15.05 -0.82 11.56
CA LYS A 201 15.89 -1.62 12.48
C LYS A 201 15.53 -1.36 13.94
N ASN A 202 15.42 -0.10 14.34
CA ASN A 202 15.08 0.29 15.71
C ASN A 202 13.68 -0.22 16.11
N SER A 203 12.77 -0.33 15.15
CA SER A 203 11.43 -0.91 15.34
C SER A 203 11.41 -2.45 15.35
N GLY A 204 12.55 -3.11 15.14
CA GLY A 204 12.68 -4.57 15.18
C GLY A 204 12.30 -5.28 13.86
N TYR A 205 12.31 -4.58 12.73
CA TYR A 205 12.11 -5.23 11.43
C TYR A 205 13.36 -6.01 10.99
N VAL A 206 13.11 -7.16 10.38
CA VAL A 206 14.15 -8.01 9.80
C VAL A 206 13.83 -8.30 8.33
N PRO A 207 14.78 -8.17 7.40
CA PRO A 207 14.57 -8.48 5.98
C PRO A 207 14.45 -9.98 5.68
N TYR A 208 13.55 -10.34 4.77
CA TYR A 208 13.34 -11.70 4.30
C TYR A 208 13.05 -11.75 2.79
N LYS A 209 13.59 -12.75 2.11
CA LYS A 209 13.32 -13.09 0.71
C LYS A 209 12.42 -14.32 0.64
N TYR A 210 11.34 -14.29 -0.12
CA TYR A 210 10.51 -15.48 -0.37
C TYR A 210 11.34 -16.62 -1.00
N LYS A 211 11.19 -17.86 -0.53
CA LYS A 211 12.03 -18.99 -0.97
C LYS A 211 11.89 -19.31 -2.46
N LYS A 212 10.73 -19.01 -3.07
CA LYS A 212 10.45 -19.34 -4.48
C LYS A 212 10.39 -18.10 -5.39
N ILE A 213 10.93 -16.95 -4.96
CA ILE A 213 11.03 -15.77 -5.81
C ILE A 213 12.24 -15.86 -6.74
N LYS A 214 12.05 -15.52 -8.01
CA LYS A 214 13.11 -15.40 -9.03
C LYS A 214 13.36 -13.92 -9.35
#